data_AF-A0A7K4C6G8-F1
#
_entry.id   AF-A0A7K4C6G8-F1
#
_cell.length_a   1.000
_cell.length_b   1.000
_cell.length_c   1.000
_cell.angle_alpha   90.00
_cell.angle_beta   90.00
_cell.angle_gamma   90.00
#
_symmetry.space_group_name_H-M   'P 1'
#
loop_
_entity.id
_entity.type
_entity.pdbx_description
1 polymer ?
#
loop_
_entity_poly.entity_id
_entity_poly.type
_entity_poly.pdbx_seq_one_letter_code
_entity_poly.pdbx_strand_id
1 'polypeptide(L)' 'NNNLYELLALAVNIIDWESKYGNAPVEDYMMMYPEIKVERLYKNSGDKIYIISQRDSENKLQIAVKGQIWPTGYA' A
#
# COMPACT_ATOMS: atom_id res chain seq x y z
N ASN A 1 -9.32 4.49 -20.96
CA ASN A 1 -8.28 4.60 -19.92
C ASN A 1 -8.88 5.14 -18.67
N ASN A 2 -9.03 4.28 -17.66
CA ASN A 2 -9.65 4.68 -16.41
C ASN A 2 -8.67 4.36 -15.29
N ASN A 3 -7.74 5.30 -15.11
CA ASN A 3 -6.60 5.32 -14.18
C ASN A 3 -6.98 4.93 -12.75
N LEU A 4 -8.25 5.05 -12.37
CA LEU A 4 -8.75 4.67 -11.06
C LEU A 4 -8.77 3.14 -10.85
N TYR A 5 -9.02 2.34 -11.88
CA TYR A 5 -9.03 0.87 -11.75
C TYR A 5 -7.64 0.29 -11.51
N GLU A 6 -6.61 0.90 -12.11
CA GLU A 6 -5.21 0.50 -11.88
C GLU A 6 -4.77 0.80 -10.45
N LEU A 7 -5.10 2.00 -9.95
CA LEU A 7 -4.87 2.37 -8.55
C LEU A 7 -5.62 1.44 -7.59
N LEU A 8 -6.87 1.08 -7.92
CA LEU A 8 -7.66 0.12 -7.15
C LEU A 8 -7.04 -1.28 -7.16
N ALA A 9 -6.56 -1.75 -8.30
CA ALA A 9 -5.92 -3.06 -8.41
C ALA A 9 -4.65 -3.13 -7.54
N LEU A 10 -3.83 -2.08 -7.53
CA LEU A 10 -2.68 -1.98 -6.63
C LEU A 10 -3.08 -1.91 -5.15
N ALA A 11 -4.14 -1.17 -4.82
CA ALA A 11 -4.65 -1.14 -3.44
C ALA A 11 -5.09 -2.54 -2.97
N VAL A 12 -5.80 -3.29 -3.81
CA VAL A 12 -6.18 -4.69 -3.50
C VAL A 12 -4.95 -5.56 -3.31
N ASN A 13 -3.93 -5.41 -4.16
CA ASN A 13 -2.69 -6.17 -4.02
C ASN A 13 -1.92 -5.83 -2.72
N ILE A 14 -1.85 -4.55 -2.35
CA ILE A 14 -1.26 -4.10 -1.08
C ILE A 14 -2.02 -4.71 0.11
N ILE A 15 -3.35 -4.72 0.07
CA ILE A 15 -4.18 -5.32 1.12
C ILE A 15 -3.90 -6.82 1.25
N ASP A 16 -3.75 -7.53 0.14
CA ASP A 16 -3.44 -8.96 0.13
C ASP A 16 -2.06 -9.25 0.74
N TRP A 17 -1.03 -8.46 0.37
CA TRP A 17 0.30 -8.55 0.97
C TRP A 17 0.32 -8.28 2.46
N GLU A 18 -0.35 -7.21 2.89
CA GLU A 18 -0.46 -6.90 4.33
C GLU A 18 -1.21 -7.99 5.09
N SER A 19 -2.24 -8.59 4.50
CA SER A 19 -3.01 -9.66 5.13
C SER A 19 -2.20 -10.95 5.29
N LYS A 20 -1.29 -11.24 4.34
CA LYS A 20 -0.49 -12.48 4.33
C LYS A 20 0.83 -12.35 5.08
N TYR A 21 1.50 -11.21 4.93
CA TYR A 21 2.89 -11.04 5.35
C TYR A 21 3.11 -9.83 6.25
N GLY A 22 2.06 -9.02 6.49
CA GLY A 22 2.16 -7.83 7.32
C GLY A 22 3.08 -6.76 6.74
N ASN A 23 3.48 -6.85 5.46
CA ASN A 23 4.25 -5.81 4.76
C ASN A 23 4.16 -5.93 3.24
N ALA A 24 3.72 -4.86 2.57
CA ALA A 24 3.73 -4.78 1.10
C ALA A 24 5.08 -4.25 0.54
N PRO A 25 5.60 -4.81 -0.57
CA PRO A 25 6.83 -4.33 -1.23
C PRO A 25 6.54 -3.13 -2.14
N VAL A 26 6.44 -1.92 -1.57
CA VAL A 26 6.04 -0.73 -2.33
C VAL A 26 7.08 -0.25 -3.33
N GLU A 27 8.35 -0.54 -3.06
CA GLU A 27 9.49 -0.20 -3.91
C GLU A 27 9.42 -0.95 -5.25
N ASP A 28 9.01 -2.22 -5.21
CA ASP A 28 8.87 -3.07 -6.40
C ASP A 28 7.77 -2.55 -7.34
N TYR A 29 6.65 -2.08 -6.78
CA TYR A 29 5.58 -1.49 -7.59
C TYR A 29 6.05 -0.25 -8.37
N MET A 30 6.87 0.61 -7.74
CA MET A 30 7.39 1.80 -8.40
C MET A 30 8.51 1.48 -9.40
N MET A 31 9.22 0.36 -9.22
CA MET A 31 10.20 -0.12 -10.20
C MET A 31 9.53 -0.68 -11.45
N MET A 32 8.43 -1.42 -11.27
CA MET A 32 7.67 -2.03 -12.37
C MET A 32 6.75 -1.04 -13.10
N TYR A 33 6.22 -0.06 -12.39
CA TYR A 33 5.29 0.95 -12.89
C TYR A 33 5.79 2.35 -12.52
N PRO A 34 6.75 2.91 -13.28
CA PRO A 34 7.42 4.18 -12.95
C PRO A 34 6.47 5.39 -12.84
N GLU A 35 5.36 5.36 -13.56
CA GLU A 35 4.29 6.36 -13.55
C GLU A 35 3.50 6.40 -12.24
N ILE A 36 3.62 5.35 -11.43
CA ILE A 36 2.95 5.21 -10.14
C ILE A 36 3.92 5.61 -9.01
N LYS A 37 3.37 6.31 -8.03
CA LYS A 37 4.03 6.61 -6.77
C LYS A 37 3.25 5.95 -5.66
N VAL A 38 3.95 5.19 -4.82
CA VAL A 38 3.38 4.59 -3.61
C VAL A 38 4.14 5.11 -2.41
N GLU A 39 3.43 5.80 -1.52
CA GLU A 39 3.97 6.32 -0.27
C GLU A 39 3.39 5.53 0.90
N ARG A 40 4.27 5.13 1.83
CA ARG A 40 3.89 4.42 3.06
C ARG A 40 4.24 5.29 4.27
N LEU A 41 3.24 5.55 5.10
CA LEU A 41 3.40 6.26 6.37
C LEU A 41 3.10 5.31 7.53
N TYR A 42 4.04 5.21 8.47
CA TYR A 42 3.87 4.44 9.70
C TYR A 42 3.21 5.29 10.79
N LYS A 43 2.26 4.71 11.52
CA LYS A 43 1.69 5.27 12.74
C LYS A 43 2.23 4.53 13.96
N ASN A 44 2.22 5.20 15.11
CA ASN A 44 2.78 4.69 16.37
C ASN A 44 2.21 3.33 16.82
N SER A 45 1.00 2.97 16.36
CA SER A 45 0.31 1.70 16.64
C SER A 45 0.72 0.53 15.73
N GLY A 46 1.67 0.74 14.81
CA GLY A 46 2.00 -0.23 13.76
C GLY A 46 1.05 -0.16 12.55
N ASP A 47 0.02 0.69 12.61
CA ASP A 47 -0.86 0.96 11.48
C ASP A 47 -0.11 1.67 10.35
N LYS A 48 -0.51 1.39 9.12
CA LYS A 48 0.11 1.92 7.91
C LYS A 48 -0.91 2.66 7.06
N ILE A 49 -0.51 3.80 6.52
CA ILE A 49 -1.27 4.51 5.50
C ILE A 49 -0.52 4.38 4.19
N TYR A 50 -1.20 3.88 3.18
CA TYR A 50 -0.70 3.80 1.81
C TYR A 50 -1.39 4.87 0.97
N ILE A 51 -0.59 5.66 0.27
CA ILE A 51 -1.04 6.66 -0.69
C ILE A 51 -0.52 6.22 -2.06
N ILE A 52 -1.43 5.85 -2.95
CA ILE A 52 -1.14 5.41 -4.32
C ILE A 52 -1.57 6.54 -5.24
N SER A 53 -0.65 7.12 -5.98
CA SER A 53 -0.93 8.21 -6.91
C SER A 53 -0.25 7.98 -8.25
N GLN A 54 -0.79 8.58 -9.29
CA GLN A 54 -0.08 8.73 -10.55
C GLN A 54 0.75 10.01 -10.50
N ARG A 55 1.96 9.99 -11.05
CA ARG A 55 2.87 11.14 -11.03
C ARG A 55 2.39 12.30 -11.90
N ASP A 56 1.79 11.97 -13.04
CA ASP A 56 1.38 12.94 -14.07
C ASP A 56 -0.10 13.36 -13.95
N SER A 57 -0.83 12.86 -12.95
CA SER A 57 -2.24 13.19 -12.74
C SER A 57 -2.58 13.44 -11.27
N GLU A 58 -3.70 14.09 -11.01
CA GLU A 58 -4.18 14.33 -9.63
C GLU A 58 -4.87 13.09 -9.02
N ASN A 59 -4.92 11.97 -9.75
CA ASN A 59 -5.57 10.76 -9.28
C ASN A 59 -4.78 10.13 -8.13
N LYS A 60 -5.47 9.96 -7.01
CA LYS A 60 -4.94 9.31 -5.81
C LYS A 60 -5.97 8.41 -5.17
N LEU A 61 -5.47 7.32 -4.60
CA LEU A 61 -6.23 6.43 -3.74
C LEU A 61 -5.45 6.27 -2.43
N GLN A 62 -6.15 6.44 -1.31
CA GLN A 62 -5.56 6.30 0.01
C GLN A 62 -6.27 5.19 0.77
N ILE A 63 -5.49 4.27 1.33
CA ILE A 63 -5.99 3.20 2.18
C ILE A 63 -5.22 3.18 3.50
N ALA A 64 -5.90 2.75 4.56
CA ALA A 64 -5.30 2.51 5.86
C ALA A 64 -5.38 1.02 6.17
N VAL A 65 -4.26 0.46 6.63
CA VAL A 65 -4.16 -0.94 7.04
C VAL A 65 -3.79 -0.98 8.51
N LYS A 66 -4.53 -1.79 9.27
CA LYS A 66 -4.24 -2.00 10.68
C LYS A 66 -3.00 -2.86 10.83
N GLY A 67 -2.09 -2.46 11.71
CA GLY A 67 -0.86 -3.21 11.96
C GLY A 67 -1.16 -4.63 12.47
N GLN A 68 -0.37 -5.59 12.04
CA GLN A 68 -0.47 -6.96 12.55
C GLN A 68 -0.11 -6.99 14.03
N ILE A 69 -1.03 -7.52 14.86
CA ILE A 69 -0.79 -7.74 16.28
C ILE A 69 -0.31 -9.18 16.44
N TRP A 70 0.95 -9.35 16.83
CA TRP A 70 1.47 -10.68 17.18
C TRP A 70 0.93 -11.08 18.57
N PRO A 71 0.38 -12.30 18.73
CA PRO A 71 0.03 -12.81 20.04
C PRO A 71 1.27 -12.86 20.95
N THR A 72 1.09 -12.54 22.22
CA THR A 72 2.14 -12.69 23.24
C THR A 72 2.65 -14.14 23.26
N GLY A 73 3.96 -14.35 23.11
CA GLY A 73 4.61 -15.67 23.15
C GLY A 73 5.20 -16.17 21.81
N TYR A 74 5.07 -15.42 20.72
CA TYR A 74 5.68 -15.71 19.41
C TYR A 74 6.87 -14.80 19.06
N ALA A 75 7.44 -14.08 20.04
CA ALA A 75 8.58 -13.18 19.90
C ALA A 75 9.84 -13.75 20.56
#